data_AF-A0A5C7PLR8-F1
#
_entry.id   AF-A0A5C7PLR8-F1
#
_cell.length_a   1.000
_cell.length_b   1.000
_cell.length_c   1.000
_cell.angle_alpha   90.00
_cell.angle_beta   90.00
_cell.angle_gamma   90.00
#
_symmetry.space_group_name_H-M   'P 1'
#
loop_
_entity.id
_entity.type
_entity.pdbx_description
1 polymer ?
#
loop_
_entity_poly.entity_id
_entity_poly.type
_entity_poly.pdbx_seq_one_letter_code
_entity_poly.pdbx_strand_id
1 'polypeptide(L)'
;MSGGHFNYYQSHIQEIADQIEHIIHMNGKEDDLNFSPKTIRQLKKAVRALKIAYVYAQRADWLFSFDDGEESFHSRLKQELSEIK
;
A
#
# COMPACT_ATOMS: atom_id res chain seq x y z
N MET A 1 -15.90 -18.07 3.26
CA MET A 1 -14.83 -17.11 2.93
C MET A 1 -14.03 -16.91 4.20
N SER A 2 -12.78 -17.38 4.25
CA SER A 2 -11.91 -17.16 5.41
C SER A 2 -11.58 -15.67 5.51
N GLY A 3 -11.51 -15.13 6.72
CA GLY A 3 -11.33 -13.70 6.98
C GLY A 3 -9.93 -13.15 6.65
N GLY A 4 -9.10 -13.89 5.90
CA GLY A 4 -7.64 -13.73 5.95
C GLY A 4 -7.09 -14.06 7.34
N HIS A 5 -5.77 -14.15 7.46
CA HIS A 5 -5.09 -14.32 8.75
C HIS A 5 -5.16 -13.05 9.61
N PHE A 6 -5.13 -11.87 8.98
CA PHE A 6 -5.13 -10.56 9.62
C PHE A 6 -6.48 -9.85 9.60
N ASN A 7 -7.60 -10.55 9.38
CA ASN A 7 -8.94 -9.94 9.32
C ASN A 7 -9.04 -8.80 8.29
N TYR A 8 -8.32 -8.91 7.16
CA TYR A 8 -8.22 -7.88 6.12
C TYR A 8 -7.64 -6.53 6.56
N TYR A 9 -7.00 -6.41 7.74
CA TYR A 9 -6.46 -5.12 8.20
C TYR A 9 -5.43 -4.48 7.25
N GLN A 10 -4.80 -5.26 6.38
CA GLN A 10 -3.96 -4.74 5.32
C GLN A 10 -4.72 -3.81 4.35
N SER A 11 -6.03 -3.98 4.15
CA SER A 11 -6.82 -3.07 3.30
C SER A 11 -6.76 -1.63 3.82
N HIS A 12 -6.70 -1.42 5.14
CA HIS A 12 -6.54 -0.09 5.72
C HIS A 12 -5.21 0.57 5.36
N ILE A 13 -4.13 -0.21 5.17
CA ILE A 13 -2.85 0.33 4.70
C ILE A 13 -3.01 0.89 3.28
N GLN A 14 -3.73 0.16 2.42
CA GLN A 14 -4.03 0.61 1.06
C GLN A 14 -4.94 1.84 1.07
N GLU A 15 -6.01 1.84 1.87
CA GLU A 15 -6.93 2.98 2.02
C GLU A 15 -6.19 4.26 2.46
N ILE A 16 -5.25 4.15 3.40
CA ILE A 16 -4.42 5.29 3.83
C ILE A 16 -3.55 5.77 2.67
N ALA A 17 -2.94 4.86 1.90
CA ALA A 17 -2.14 5.24 0.74
C ALA A 17 -2.98 6.00 -0.30
N ASP A 18 -4.18 5.51 -0.59
CA ASP A 18 -5.12 6.10 -1.55
C ASP A 18 -5.61 7.48 -1.08
N GLN A 19 -5.89 7.65 0.21
CA GLN A 19 -6.23 8.95 0.80
C GLN A 19 -5.09 9.97 0.67
N ILE A 20 -3.85 9.56 0.92
CA ILE A 20 -2.69 10.43 0.74
C ILE A 20 -2.50 10.80 -0.74
N GLU A 21 -2.68 9.86 -1.67
CA GLU A 21 -2.64 10.14 -3.11
C GLU A 21 -3.73 11.14 -3.52
N HIS A 22 -4.95 10.99 -2.99
CA HIS A 22 -6.03 11.94 -3.21
C HIS A 22 -5.66 13.34 -2.71
N ILE A 23 -5.11 13.47 -1.50
CA ILE A 23 -4.65 14.77 -0.95
C ILE A 23 -3.56 15.39 -1.83
N ILE A 24 -2.60 14.59 -2.31
CA ILE A 24 -1.57 15.06 -3.26
C ILE A 24 -2.21 15.58 -4.56
N HIS A 25 -3.24 14.89 -5.06
CA HIS A 25 -3.94 15.25 -6.29
C HIS A 25 -4.75 16.56 -6.16
N MET A 26 -5.34 16.80 -4.99
CA MET A 26 -6.14 17.99 -4.69
C MET A 26 -5.28 19.19 -4.27
N ASN A 27 -3.99 18.99 -3.98
CA ASN A 27 -3.08 20.07 -3.61
C ASN A 27 -2.99 21.16 -4.70
N GLY A 28 -3.34 22.39 -4.35
CA GLY A 28 -3.41 23.55 -5.24
C GLY A 28 -4.70 23.63 -6.07
N LYS A 29 -5.66 22.70 -5.87
CA LYS A 29 -7.00 22.74 -6.47
C LYS A 29 -8.08 23.16 -5.48
N GLU A 30 -7.85 22.91 -4.21
CA GLU A 30 -8.70 23.34 -3.10
C GLU A 30 -7.97 24.40 -2.26
N ASP A 31 -8.69 25.43 -1.81
CA ASP A 31 -8.11 26.57 -1.08
C ASP A 31 -7.35 26.13 0.19
N ASP A 32 -7.84 25.07 0.84
CA ASP A 32 -7.28 24.56 2.10
C ASP A 32 -6.04 23.66 1.91
N LEU A 33 -5.70 23.27 0.67
CA LEU A 33 -4.61 22.33 0.39
C LEU A 33 -3.50 23.02 -0.43
N ASN A 34 -2.54 23.63 0.26
CA ASN A 34 -1.40 24.32 -0.35
C ASN A 34 -0.04 23.90 0.24
N PHE A 35 0.25 22.61 0.17
CA PHE A 35 1.51 22.03 0.62
C PHE A 35 2.68 22.38 -0.31
N SER A 36 3.86 22.56 0.31
CA SER A 36 5.10 22.81 -0.41
C SER A 36 5.50 21.63 -1.30
N PRO A 37 6.28 21.85 -2.37
CA PRO A 37 6.85 20.76 -3.18
C PRO A 37 7.69 19.78 -2.36
N LYS A 38 8.35 20.24 -1.29
CA LYS A 38 9.12 19.38 -0.37
C LYS A 38 8.19 18.41 0.37
N THR A 39 7.05 18.91 0.86
CA THR A 39 6.03 18.10 1.53
C THR A 39 5.43 17.08 0.57
N ILE A 40 5.02 17.49 -0.63
CA ILE A 40 4.47 16.58 -1.65
C ILE A 40 5.46 15.46 -1.99
N ARG A 41 6.76 15.76 -2.11
CA ARG A 41 7.78 14.71 -2.33
C ARG A 41 7.85 13.70 -1.18
N GLN A 42 7.68 14.13 0.07
CA GLN A 42 7.66 13.21 1.21
C GLN A 42 6.38 12.39 1.26
N LEU A 43 5.22 12.99 0.96
CA LEU A 43 3.96 12.26 0.88
C LEU A 43 3.99 11.17 -0.21
N LYS A 44 4.59 11.45 -1.38
CA LYS A 44 4.82 10.42 -2.41
C LYS A 44 5.69 9.25 -1.91
N LYS A 45 6.70 9.53 -1.08
CA LYS A 45 7.50 8.47 -0.44
C LYS A 45 6.68 7.69 0.59
N ALA A 46 5.83 8.36 1.35
CA ALA A 46 4.92 7.71 2.30
C ALA A 46 3.96 6.75 1.58
N VAL A 47 3.33 7.20 0.48
CA VAL A 47 2.49 6.34 -0.38
C VAL A 47 3.25 5.11 -0.84
N ARG A 48 4.48 5.29 -1.36
CA ARG A 48 5.30 4.15 -1.80
C ARG A 48 5.60 3.17 -0.66
N ALA A 49 5.94 3.67 0.52
CA ALA A 49 6.20 2.84 1.70
C ALA A 49 4.96 2.05 2.14
N LEU A 50 3.79 2.69 2.13
CA LEU A 50 2.51 2.05 2.45
C LEU A 50 2.13 0.98 1.43
N LYS A 51 2.32 1.24 0.12
CA LYS A 51 2.09 0.23 -0.93
C LYS A 51 3.01 -0.99 -0.76
N ILE A 52 4.27 -0.78 -0.40
CA ILE A 52 5.21 -1.87 -0.08
C ILE A 52 4.72 -2.64 1.16
N ALA A 53 4.34 -1.94 2.23
CA ALA A 53 3.84 -2.56 3.45
C ALA A 53 2.57 -3.38 3.21
N TYR A 54 1.64 -2.89 2.39
CA TYR A 54 0.45 -3.61 1.96
C TYR A 54 0.81 -4.93 1.25
N VAL A 55 1.70 -4.91 0.27
CA VAL A 55 2.12 -6.12 -0.46
C VAL A 55 2.71 -7.15 0.50
N TYR A 56 3.61 -6.74 1.39
CA TYR A 56 4.17 -7.66 2.40
C TYR A 56 3.09 -8.23 3.33
N ALA A 57 2.19 -7.39 3.84
CA ALA A 57 1.12 -7.82 4.72
C ALA A 57 0.17 -8.80 4.02
N GLN A 58 -0.21 -8.51 2.77
CA GLN A 58 -1.07 -9.37 1.96
C GLN A 58 -0.41 -10.72 1.64
N ARG A 59 0.88 -10.74 1.31
CA ARG A 59 1.61 -11.99 1.06
C ARG A 59 1.77 -12.84 2.30
N ALA A 60 2.06 -12.22 3.44
CA ALA A 60 2.11 -12.93 4.71
C ALA A 60 0.73 -13.49 5.10
N ASP A 61 -0.34 -12.73 4.88
CA ASP A 61 -1.72 -13.17 5.11
C ASP A 61 -2.04 -14.47 4.34
N TRP A 62 -1.77 -14.48 3.04
CA TRP A 62 -2.00 -15.65 2.19
C TRP A 62 -1.11 -16.83 2.54
N LEU A 63 0.15 -16.60 2.90
CA LEU A 63 1.05 -17.67 3.34
C LEU A 63 0.52 -18.33 4.62
N PHE A 64 0.05 -17.54 5.60
CA PHE A 64 -0.46 -18.06 6.87
C PHE A 64 -1.86 -18.66 6.76
N SER A 65 -2.63 -18.27 5.74
CA SER A 65 -3.91 -18.88 5.39
C SER A 65 -3.78 -20.12 4.49
N PHE A 66 -2.56 -20.51 4.12
CA PHE A 66 -2.27 -21.60 3.17
C PHE A 66 -2.82 -21.37 1.75
N ASP A 67 -3.14 -20.12 1.40
CA ASP A 67 -3.48 -19.69 0.03
C ASP A 67 -2.22 -19.50 -0.83
N ASP A 68 -1.11 -19.12 -0.19
CA ASP A 68 0.24 -19.18 -0.76
C ASP A 68 1.04 -20.32 -0.11
N GLY A 69 1.86 -21.01 -0.91
CA GLY A 69 3.03 -21.76 -0.42
C GLY A 69 4.29 -20.89 -0.48
N GLU A 70 5.42 -21.38 0.06
CA GLU A 70 6.66 -20.59 0.09
C GLU A 70 7.14 -20.13 -1.30
N GLU A 71 7.05 -21.01 -2.31
CA GLU A 71 7.42 -20.65 -3.69
C GLU A 71 6.51 -19.57 -4.29
N SER A 72 5.20 -19.68 -4.09
CA SER A 72 4.24 -18.69 -4.60
C SER A 72 4.34 -17.37 -3.83
N PHE A 73 4.60 -17.42 -2.52
CA PHE A 73 4.91 -16.26 -1.69
C PHE A 73 6.07 -15.47 -2.29
N HIS A 74 7.23 -16.11 -2.52
CA HIS A 74 8.42 -15.41 -3.03
C HIS A 74 8.24 -14.89 -4.46
N SER A 75 7.64 -15.68 -5.36
CA SER A 75 7.45 -15.26 -6.75
C SER A 75 6.46 -14.09 -6.89
N ARG A 76 5.30 -14.17 -6.21
CA ARG A 76 4.29 -13.11 -6.22
C ARG A 76 4.76 -11.85 -5.51
N LEU A 77 5.45 -11.99 -4.36
CA LEU A 77 6.04 -10.86 -3.65
C LEU A 77 7.00 -10.08 -4.56
N LYS A 78 7.91 -10.78 -5.24
CA LYS A 78 8.85 -10.15 -6.17
C LYS A 78 8.14 -9.44 -7.32
N GLN A 79 7.12 -10.08 -7.90
CA GLN A 79 6.33 -9.50 -8.99
C GLN A 79 5.63 -8.22 -8.53
N GLU A 80 4.85 -8.27 -7.44
CA GLU A 80 4.05 -7.14 -6.98
C GLU A 80 4.92 -5.97 -6.51
N LEU A 81 6.05 -6.23 -5.84
CA LEU A 81 7.01 -5.18 -5.48
C LEU A 81 7.64 -4.51 -6.71
N SER A 82 7.80 -5.23 -7.82
CA SER A 82 8.36 -4.66 -9.06
C SER A 82 7.41 -3.70 -9.78
N GLU A 83 6.11 -3.79 -9.50
CA GLU A 83 5.07 -2.92 -10.07
C GLU A 83 4.96 -1.57 -9.32
N ILE A 84 5.54 -1.47 -8.12
CA ILE A 84 5.53 -0.25 -7.31
C ILE A 84 6.58 0.75 -7.82
N LYS A 85 6.09 1.89 -8.36
CA LYS A 85 6.90 2.99 -8.91
C LYS A 85 7.40 3.96 -7.85
#